data_AF-A0A815FU44-F1
#
_entry.id   AF-A0A815FU44-F1
#
_cell.length_a   1.000
_cell.length_b   1.000
_cell.length_c   1.000
_cell.angle_alpha   90.00
_cell.angle_beta   90.00
_cell.angle_gamma   90.00
#
_symmetry.space_group_name_H-M   'P 1'
#
loop_
_entity.id
_entity.type
_entity.pdbx_description
1 polymer ?
#
loop_
_entity_poly.entity_id
_entity_poly.type
_entity_poly.pdbx_seq_one_letter_code
_entity_poly.pdbx_strand_id
1 'polypeptide(L)'
;MENQKFEHRSIIKFLVLEGQSPSNIHERMTAIYGDSAPSRTMVFEWVPRFKNGQLNIEESPRSWRPISTTDEKTIKVVENLVIEDRRITIQEIAEILSISSGTVHGILHDHLHMTKVCSTWVPHSLTPLQRHERVEACEELLARYETEGNDFLSRIITGD
;
A
#
# COMPACT_ATOMS: atom_id res chain seq x y z
N MET A 1 3.89 -24.53 6.90
CA MET A 1 4.12 -24.01 8.28
C MET A 1 2.89 -23.34 8.88
N GLU A 2 2.18 -22.47 8.15
CA GLU A 2 0.98 -21.77 8.68
C GLU A 2 -0.20 -22.73 8.98
N ASN A 3 -0.41 -23.72 8.11
CA ASN A 3 -1.45 -24.73 8.25
C ASN A 3 -1.28 -25.62 9.51
N GLN A 4 -0.03 -25.95 9.86
CA GLN A 4 0.29 -26.80 11.01
C GLN A 4 0.00 -26.11 12.35
N LYS A 5 0.24 -24.80 12.45
CA LYS A 5 -0.10 -24.05 13.68
C LYS A 5 -1.60 -23.94 13.87
N PHE A 6 -2.35 -23.78 12.78
CA PHE A 6 -3.81 -23.76 12.80
C PHE A 6 -4.38 -25.12 13.26
N GLU A 7 -3.85 -26.22 12.72
CA GLU A 7 -4.22 -27.58 13.12
C GLU A 7 -3.97 -27.82 14.62
N HIS A 8 -2.77 -27.49 15.12
CA HIS A 8 -2.44 -27.65 16.53
C HIS A 8 -3.38 -26.86 17.45
N ARG A 9 -3.70 -25.60 17.11
CA ARG A 9 -4.62 -24.77 17.90
C ARG A 9 -6.05 -25.31 17.89
N SER A 10 -6.49 -25.87 16.75
CA SER A 10 -7.79 -26.53 16.63
C SER A 10 -7.91 -27.73 17.58
N ILE A 11 -6.85 -28.54 17.67
CA ILE A 11 -6.77 -29.70 18.56
C ILE A 11 -6.71 -29.25 20.03
N ILE A 12 -5.90 -28.23 20.35
CA ILE A 12 -5.86 -27.65 21.71
C ILE A 12 -7.25 -27.17 22.12
N LYS A 13 -7.97 -26.46 21.24
CA LYS A 13 -9.34 -26.00 21.50
C LYS A 13 -10.29 -27.15 21.79
N PHE A 14 -10.26 -28.20 20.99
CA PHE A 14 -11.07 -29.40 21.20
C PHE A 14 -10.79 -30.05 22.56
N LEU A 15 -9.52 -30.25 22.91
CA LEU A 15 -9.14 -30.88 24.17
C LEU A 15 -9.44 -30.01 25.41
N VAL A 16 -9.44 -28.69 25.27
CA VAL A 16 -9.90 -27.78 26.33
C VAL A 16 -11.41 -27.93 26.56
N LEU A 17 -12.21 -28.08 25.51
CA LEU A 17 -13.65 -28.34 25.62
C LEU A 17 -13.96 -29.71 26.25
N GLU A 18 -13.09 -30.69 26.03
CA GLU A 18 -13.12 -32.01 26.71
C GLU A 18 -12.72 -31.93 28.20
N GLY A 19 -12.24 -30.77 28.67
CA GLY A 19 -11.84 -30.57 30.07
C GLY A 19 -10.41 -30.99 30.41
N GLN A 20 -9.55 -31.23 29.41
CA GLN A 20 -8.17 -31.66 29.63
C GLN A 20 -7.30 -30.54 30.24
N SER A 21 -6.31 -30.95 31.05
CA SER A 21 -5.32 -30.02 31.61
C SER A 21 -4.25 -29.66 30.57
N PRO A 22 -3.63 -28.46 30.65
CA PRO A 22 -2.57 -28.06 29.70
C PRO A 22 -1.41 -29.06 29.60
N SER A 23 -1.02 -29.67 30.72
CA SER A 23 0.03 -30.70 30.75
C SER A 23 -0.37 -31.95 29.97
N ASN A 24 -1.60 -32.44 30.18
CA ASN A 24 -2.11 -33.62 29.46
C ASN A 24 -2.26 -33.35 27.96
N ILE A 25 -2.69 -32.14 27.59
CA ILE A 25 -2.78 -31.71 26.19
C ILE A 25 -1.40 -31.76 25.53
N HIS A 26 -0.38 -31.18 26.18
CA HIS A 26 0.98 -31.20 25.64
C HIS A 26 1.51 -32.64 25.51
N GLU A 27 1.37 -33.47 26.54
CA GLU A 27 1.81 -34.88 26.50
C GLU A 27 1.14 -35.68 25.38
N ARG A 28 -0.18 -35.55 25.22
CA ARG A 28 -0.92 -36.20 24.12
C ARG A 28 -0.46 -35.73 22.75
N MET A 29 -0.26 -34.42 22.57
CA MET A 29 0.19 -33.88 21.30
C MET A 29 1.64 -34.27 21.00
N THR A 30 2.52 -34.32 22.00
CA THR A 30 3.90 -34.82 21.85
C THR A 30 3.94 -36.30 21.49
N ALA A 31 3.07 -37.13 22.09
CA ALA A 31 3.00 -38.55 21.78
C ALA A 31 2.56 -38.84 20.32
N ILE A 32 1.70 -38.00 19.75
CA ILE A 32 1.19 -38.17 18.37
C ILE A 32 2.12 -37.52 17.35
N TYR A 33 2.53 -36.27 17.59
CA TYR A 33 3.26 -35.47 16.59
C TYR A 33 4.79 -35.53 16.73
N GLY A 34 5.33 -36.08 17.83
CA GLY A 34 6.77 -36.18 18.07
C GLY A 34 7.47 -34.82 17.93
N ASP A 35 8.47 -34.76 17.05
CA ASP A 35 9.24 -33.54 16.77
C ASP A 35 8.41 -32.42 16.13
N SER A 36 7.25 -32.76 15.55
CA SER A 36 6.32 -31.81 14.97
C SER A 36 5.29 -31.27 15.96
N ALA A 37 5.35 -31.64 17.23
CA ALA A 37 4.38 -31.22 18.24
C ALA A 37 4.47 -29.71 18.56
N PRO A 38 3.37 -29.07 18.98
CA PRO A 38 3.42 -27.71 19.49
C PRO A 38 4.27 -27.64 20.77
N SER A 39 5.01 -26.55 20.93
CA SER A 39 5.80 -26.34 22.14
C SER A 39 4.91 -26.23 23.38
N ARG A 40 5.45 -26.62 24.53
CA ARG A 40 4.79 -26.45 25.83
C ARG A 40 4.29 -25.03 26.05
N THR A 41 5.09 -24.03 25.67
CA THR A 41 4.71 -22.62 25.76
C THR A 41 3.45 -22.29 24.96
N MET A 42 3.34 -22.80 23.72
CA MET A 42 2.15 -22.58 22.88
C MET A 42 0.90 -23.17 23.54
N VAL A 43 0.97 -24.41 24.04
CA VAL A 43 -0.18 -25.06 24.69
C VAL A 43 -0.63 -24.25 25.92
N PHE A 44 0.30 -23.83 26.77
CA PHE A 44 0.01 -23.07 27.98
C PHE A 44 -0.49 -21.64 27.70
N GLU A 45 -0.14 -21.05 26.56
CA GLU A 45 -0.68 -19.75 26.12
C GLU A 45 -2.12 -19.86 25.62
N TRP A 46 -2.44 -20.91 24.86
CA TRP A 46 -3.74 -21.05 24.20
C TRP A 46 -4.84 -21.64 25.09
N VAL A 47 -4.50 -22.53 26.04
CA VAL A 47 -5.50 -23.14 26.93
C VAL A 47 -6.29 -22.10 27.74
N PRO A 48 -5.67 -21.09 28.40
CA PRO A 48 -6.42 -20.05 29.10
C PRO A 48 -7.30 -19.21 28.18
N ARG A 49 -6.86 -18.92 26.95
CA ARG A 49 -7.66 -18.17 25.96
C ARG A 49 -8.95 -18.89 25.61
N PHE A 50 -8.86 -20.20 25.34
CA PHE A 50 -10.03 -21.01 25.05
C PHE A 50 -10.95 -21.19 26.27
N LYS A 51 -10.38 -21.35 27.48
CA LYS A 51 -11.17 -21.38 28.72
C LYS A 51 -11.93 -20.08 28.97
N ASN A 52 -11.35 -18.95 28.57
CA ASN A 52 -11.96 -17.62 28.71
C ASN A 52 -12.90 -17.26 27.53
N GLY A 53 -13.28 -18.22 26.68
CA GLY A 53 -14.25 -18.02 25.60
C GLY A 53 -13.70 -17.39 24.32
N GLN A 54 -12.38 -17.18 24.20
CA GLN A 54 -11.76 -16.71 22.96
C GLN A 54 -11.59 -17.89 21.98
N LEU A 55 -12.63 -18.18 21.20
CA LEU A 55 -12.69 -19.34 20.31
C LEU A 55 -12.01 -19.17 18.94
N ASN A 56 -11.48 -17.97 18.66
CA ASN A 56 -10.77 -17.67 17.41
C ASN A 56 -9.40 -18.37 17.41
N ILE A 57 -9.18 -19.20 16.39
CA ILE A 57 -7.97 -20.02 16.21
C ILE A 57 -6.87 -19.23 15.49
N GLU A 58 -7.29 -18.25 14.69
CA GLU A 58 -6.41 -17.33 14.00
C GLU A 58 -5.74 -16.37 15.00
N GLU A 59 -4.45 -16.08 14.76
CA GLU A 59 -3.83 -14.96 15.45
C GLU A 59 -4.59 -13.70 15.01
N SER A 60 -5.13 -12.94 15.96
CA SER A 60 -5.56 -11.57 15.65
C SER A 60 -4.41 -10.86 14.93
N PRO A 61 -4.69 -10.02 13.92
CA PRO A 61 -3.67 -9.21 13.29
C PRO A 61 -2.82 -8.60 14.39
N ARG A 62 -1.53 -8.95 14.44
CA ARG A 62 -0.63 -8.38 15.42
C ARG A 62 -0.74 -6.87 15.26
N SER A 63 -0.94 -6.16 16.36
CA SER A 63 -0.95 -4.70 16.37
C SER A 63 0.47 -4.21 16.06
N TRP A 64 0.84 -4.22 14.79
CA TRP A 64 2.11 -3.71 14.30
C TRP A 64 2.03 -2.18 14.27
N ARG A 65 2.07 -1.58 15.47
CA ARG A 65 1.78 -0.17 15.74
C ARG A 65 0.34 0.23 15.31
N PRO A 66 -0.28 1.22 15.98
CA PRO A 66 -1.32 1.95 15.30
C PRO A 66 -0.70 2.50 14.02
N ILE A 67 -1.24 2.14 12.86
CA ILE A 67 -1.19 3.00 11.68
C ILE A 67 -1.60 4.35 12.24
N SER A 68 -0.65 5.30 12.24
CA SER A 68 -0.82 6.63 12.80
C SER A 68 -2.23 7.05 12.45
N THR A 69 -3.06 7.29 13.46
CA THR A 69 -4.45 7.72 13.31
C THR A 69 -4.40 9.09 12.63
N THR A 70 -4.17 9.07 11.33
CA THR A 70 -4.04 10.24 10.51
C THR A 70 -5.47 10.69 10.33
N ASP A 71 -5.82 11.78 11.02
CA ASP A 71 -7.15 12.35 10.93
C ASP A 71 -7.47 12.67 9.47
N GLU A 72 -8.71 12.41 9.06
CA GLU A 72 -9.21 12.67 7.70
C GLU A 72 -8.95 14.12 7.29
N LYS A 73 -8.95 15.03 8.27
CA LYS A 73 -8.60 16.44 8.10
C LYS A 73 -7.15 16.62 7.65
N THR A 74 -6.20 15.92 8.28
CA THR A 74 -4.78 16.02 7.94
C THR A 74 -4.53 15.49 6.53
N ILE A 75 -5.19 14.40 6.14
CA ILE A 75 -5.10 13.84 4.78
C ILE A 75 -5.52 14.90 3.75
N LYS A 76 -6.67 15.56 3.96
CA LYS A 76 -7.16 16.62 3.07
C LYS A 76 -6.25 17.83 3.00
N VAL A 77 -5.63 18.22 4.11
CA VAL A 77 -4.67 19.34 4.10
C VAL A 77 -3.42 18.98 3.30
N VAL A 78 -2.88 17.76 3.46
CA VAL A 78 -1.76 17.28 2.64
C VAL A 78 -2.14 17.24 1.16
N GLU A 79 -3.34 16.76 0.83
CA GLU A 79 -3.85 16.73 -0.55
C GLU A 79 -3.89 18.13 -1.16
N ASN A 80 -4.45 19.11 -0.45
CA ASN A 80 -4.54 20.49 -0.90
C ASN A 80 -3.15 21.11 -1.14
N LEU A 81 -2.20 20.91 -0.22
CA LEU A 81 -0.83 21.42 -0.37
C LEU A 81 -0.16 20.88 -1.66
N VAL A 82 -0.38 19.60 -1.96
CA VAL A 82 0.16 18.98 -3.19
C VAL A 82 -0.55 19.46 -4.44
N ILE A 83 -1.86 19.72 -4.39
CA ILE A 83 -2.60 20.27 -5.54
C ILE A 83 -2.17 21.70 -5.85
N GLU A 84 -1.97 22.51 -4.81
CA GLU A 84 -1.51 23.91 -4.94
C GLU A 84 -0.08 23.99 -5.49
N ASP A 85 0.84 23.19 -4.97
CA ASP A 85 2.19 23.06 -5.51
C ASP A 85 2.59 21.61 -5.74
N ARG A 86 2.54 21.18 -7.00
CA ARG A 86 2.92 19.82 -7.42
C ARG A 86 4.41 19.51 -7.21
N ARG A 87 5.25 20.49 -6.87
CA ARG A 87 6.69 20.34 -6.61
C ARG A 87 7.04 20.35 -5.12
N ILE A 88 6.06 20.55 -4.24
CA ILE A 88 6.30 20.58 -2.79
C ILE A 88 6.94 19.26 -2.31
N THR A 89 7.91 19.37 -1.42
CA THR A 89 8.62 18.23 -0.86
C THR A 89 7.91 17.66 0.37
N ILE A 90 8.15 16.38 0.63
CA ILE A 90 7.69 15.70 1.85
C ILE A 90 8.17 16.44 3.10
N GLN A 91 9.39 17.00 3.06
CA GLN A 91 10.00 17.71 4.17
C GLN A 91 9.29 19.06 4.43
N GLU A 92 8.98 19.82 3.39
CA GLU A 92 8.21 21.07 3.52
C GLU A 92 6.81 20.82 4.09
N ILE A 93 6.10 19.79 3.60
CA ILE A 93 4.79 19.42 4.15
C ILE A 93 4.91 19.03 5.64
N ALA A 94 5.94 18.24 5.99
CA ALA A 94 6.18 17.80 7.35
C ALA A 94 6.41 19.00 8.30
N GLU A 95 7.15 20.01 7.84
CA GLU A 95 7.40 21.25 8.57
C GLU A 95 6.12 22.10 8.72
N ILE A 96 5.37 22.29 7.63
CA ILE A 96 4.11 23.05 7.62
C ILE A 96 3.10 22.46 8.62
N LEU A 97 2.99 21.13 8.64
CA LEU A 97 2.00 20.42 9.45
C LEU A 97 2.55 19.95 10.80
N SER A 98 3.84 20.18 11.08
CA SER A 98 4.53 19.71 12.29
C SER A 98 4.34 18.21 12.55
N ILE A 99 4.40 17.39 11.49
CA ILE A 99 4.30 15.92 11.54
C ILE A 99 5.58 15.29 11.00
N SER A 100 5.75 13.98 11.22
CA SER A 100 6.95 13.29 10.72
C SER A 100 6.91 13.13 9.19
N SER A 101 8.08 13.22 8.54
CA SER A 101 8.21 12.98 7.10
C SER A 101 7.74 11.57 6.70
N GLY A 102 7.86 10.59 7.60
CA GLY A 102 7.33 9.24 7.40
C GLY A 102 5.80 9.19 7.39
N THR A 103 5.13 10.00 8.24
CA THR A 103 3.68 10.16 8.22
C THR A 103 3.22 10.78 6.91
N VAL A 104 3.87 11.87 6.47
CA VAL A 104 3.55 12.50 5.17
C VAL A 104 3.73 11.51 4.03
N HIS A 105 4.82 10.73 4.02
CA HIS A 105 5.07 9.71 3.01
C HIS A 105 3.95 8.66 2.98
N GLY A 106 3.53 8.15 4.14
CA GLY A 106 2.41 7.21 4.26
C GLY A 106 1.09 7.82 3.78
N ILE A 107 0.81 9.09 4.09
CA ILE A 107 -0.37 9.80 3.58
C ILE A 107 -0.36 9.85 2.05
N LEU A 108 0.75 10.27 1.45
CA LEU A 108 0.86 10.40 0.00
C LEU A 108 0.71 9.04 -0.69
N HIS A 109 1.35 8.00 -0.18
CA HIS A 109 1.40 6.69 -0.84
C HIS A 109 0.21 5.78 -0.49
N ASP A 110 -0.11 5.63 0.79
CA ASP A 110 -1.07 4.64 1.27
C ASP A 110 -2.51 5.16 1.28
N HIS A 111 -2.70 6.47 1.51
CA HIS A 111 -4.03 7.09 1.59
C HIS A 111 -4.43 7.82 0.30
N LEU A 112 -3.52 8.59 -0.30
CA LEU A 112 -3.79 9.37 -1.51
C LEU A 112 -3.36 8.66 -2.81
N HIS A 113 -2.67 7.52 -2.69
CA HIS A 113 -2.18 6.73 -3.83
C HIS A 113 -1.37 7.53 -4.86
N MET A 114 -0.62 8.52 -4.39
CA MET A 114 0.24 9.37 -5.21
C MET A 114 1.65 8.80 -5.33
N THR A 115 2.24 8.98 -6.51
CA THR A 115 3.64 8.62 -6.81
C THR A 115 4.41 9.83 -7.29
N LYS A 116 5.68 9.93 -6.93
CA LYS A 116 6.57 10.97 -7.45
C LYS A 116 6.87 10.71 -8.92
N VAL A 117 6.69 11.73 -9.76
CA VAL A 117 7.09 11.73 -11.17
C VAL A 117 8.15 12.81 -11.37
N CYS A 118 9.23 12.48 -12.09
CA CYS A 118 10.26 13.45 -12.43
C CYS A 118 9.79 14.36 -13.57
N SER A 119 10.13 15.65 -13.52
CA SER A 119 9.84 16.57 -14.62
C SER A 119 10.63 16.19 -15.87
N THR A 120 9.97 16.18 -17.02
CA THR A 120 10.62 16.00 -18.32
C THR A 120 11.39 17.26 -18.72
N TRP A 121 12.56 17.11 -19.34
CA TRP A 121 13.30 18.23 -19.89
C TRP A 121 12.57 18.76 -21.13
N VAL A 122 12.32 20.07 -21.18
CA VAL A 122 11.68 20.73 -22.32
C VAL A 122 12.75 21.53 -23.06
N PRO A 123 12.94 21.32 -24.38
CA PRO A 123 14.05 21.93 -25.13
C PRO A 123 14.12 23.46 -25.02
N HIS A 124 12.98 24.14 -25.04
CA HIS A 124 12.90 25.60 -25.04
C HIS A 124 11.70 26.08 -24.23
N SER A 125 11.86 27.22 -23.55
CA SER A 125 10.75 27.92 -22.92
C SER A 125 10.04 28.81 -23.94
N LEU A 126 8.91 28.35 -24.46
CA LEU A 126 8.17 29.05 -25.51
C LEU A 126 7.41 30.27 -24.98
N THR A 127 7.49 31.38 -25.72
CA THR A 127 6.67 32.58 -25.49
C THR A 127 5.20 32.32 -25.83
N PRO A 128 4.24 33.13 -25.32
CA PRO A 128 2.83 32.98 -25.67
C PRO A 128 2.56 33.00 -27.18
N LEU A 129 3.23 33.89 -27.92
CA LEU A 129 3.12 33.98 -29.37
C LEU A 129 3.61 32.69 -30.05
N GLN A 130 4.80 32.19 -29.68
CA GLN A 130 5.33 30.95 -30.24
C GLN A 130 4.44 29.73 -29.95
N ARG A 131 3.76 29.71 -28.80
CA ARG A 131 2.79 28.64 -28.48
C ARG A 131 1.58 28.72 -29.41
N HIS A 132 1.07 29.92 -29.66
CA HIS A 132 -0.06 30.13 -30.55
C HIS A 132 0.28 29.74 -32.00
N GLU A 133 1.38 30.23 -32.54
CA GLU A 133 1.85 29.90 -33.89
C GLU A 133 2.05 28.38 -34.07
N ARG A 134 2.57 27.71 -33.04
CA ARG A 134 2.70 26.24 -33.05
C ARG A 134 1.37 25.52 -33.08
N VAL A 135 0.36 26.01 -32.37
CA VAL A 135 -0.98 25.41 -32.39
C VAL A 135 -1.62 25.61 -33.77
N GLU A 136 -1.57 26.82 -34.32
CA GLU A 136 -2.09 27.10 -35.66
C GLU A 136 -1.44 26.22 -36.74
N ALA A 137 -0.11 26.10 -36.71
CA ALA A 137 0.61 25.23 -37.64
C ALA A 137 0.18 23.75 -37.48
N CYS A 138 0.02 23.26 -36.25
CA CYS A 138 -0.45 21.90 -36.01
C CYS A 138 -1.89 21.67 -36.50
N GLU A 139 -2.78 22.65 -36.31
CA GLU A 139 -4.17 22.59 -36.79
C GLU A 139 -4.24 22.56 -38.31
N GLU A 140 -3.43 23.37 -39.01
CA GLU A 140 -3.34 23.35 -40.47
C GLU A 140 -2.83 22.00 -40.98
N LEU A 141 -1.77 21.47 -40.37
CA LEU A 141 -1.22 20.16 -40.74
C LEU A 141 -2.23 19.02 -40.48
N LEU A 142 -2.99 19.10 -39.39
CA LEU A 142 -4.04 18.14 -39.08
C LEU A 142 -5.18 18.20 -40.09
N ALA A 143 -5.69 19.39 -40.41
CA ALA A 143 -6.76 19.57 -41.40
C ALA A 143 -6.36 19.06 -42.79
N ARG A 144 -5.08 19.26 -43.17
CA ARG A 144 -4.52 18.70 -44.39
C ARG A 144 -4.46 17.18 -44.34
N TYR A 145 -4.01 16.60 -43.24
CA TYR A 145 -4.04 15.14 -43.08
C TYR A 145 -5.46 14.57 -43.15
N GLU A 146 -6.46 15.23 -42.55
CA GLU A 146 -7.86 14.80 -42.62
C GLU A 146 -8.41 14.83 -44.06
N THR A 147 -7.92 15.76 -44.89
CA THR A 147 -8.35 15.89 -46.28
C THR A 147 -7.59 14.94 -47.22
N GLU A 148 -6.27 14.83 -47.05
CA GLU A 148 -5.36 14.18 -47.99
C GLU A 148 -4.96 12.76 -47.53
N GLY A 149 -5.23 12.39 -46.28
CA GLY A 149 -4.89 11.09 -45.70
C GLY A 149 -3.39 10.79 -45.72
N ASN A 150 -3.05 9.52 -45.99
CA ASN A 150 -1.66 9.05 -45.97
C ASN A 150 -0.79 9.66 -47.09
N ASP A 151 -1.39 10.18 -48.18
CA ASP A 151 -0.66 10.81 -49.27
C ASP A 151 0.01 12.12 -48.83
N PHE A 152 -0.49 12.75 -47.77
CA PHE A 152 0.17 13.89 -47.13
C PHE A 152 1.43 13.43 -46.38
N LEU A 153 1.34 12.35 -45.61
CA LEU A 153 2.46 11.84 -44.82
C LEU A 153 3.63 11.41 -45.71
N SER A 154 3.37 10.83 -46.89
CA SER A 154 4.42 10.45 -47.84
C SER A 154 5.20 11.63 -48.44
N ARG A 155 4.70 12.86 -48.30
CA ARG A 155 5.37 14.09 -48.74
C ARG A 155 6.18 14.77 -47.64
N ILE A 156 6.06 14.32 -46.39
CA ILE A 156 6.85 14.87 -45.28
C ILE A 156 8.28 14.35 -45.39
N ILE A 157 9.23 15.27 -45.54
CA ILE A 157 10.66 14.97 -45.48
C ILE A 157 11.16 15.36 -44.09
N THR A 158 11.57 14.38 -43.30
CA THR A 158 12.26 14.61 -42.03
C THR A 158 13.76 14.68 -42.28
N GLY A 159 14.43 15.74 -41.82
CA GLY A 159 15.89 15.83 -41.78
C GLY A 159 16.43 15.35 -40.43
N ASP A 160 17.60 14.71 -40.44
CA ASP A 160 18.42 14.41 -39.27
C ASP A 160 19.37 15.57 -38.88
#